data_AF-A0A1D8TVQ5-F1
#
_entry.id   AF-A0A1D8TVQ5-F1
#
_cell.length_a   1.000
_cell.length_b   1.000
_cell.length_c   1.000
_cell.angle_alpha   90.00
_cell.angle_beta   90.00
_cell.angle_gamma   90.00
#
_symmetry.space_group_name_H-M   'P 1'
#
loop_
_entity.id
_entity.type
_entity.pdbx_description
1 polymer ?
#
loop_
_entity_poly.entity_id
_entity_poly.type
_entity_poly.pdbx_seq_one_letter_code
_entity_poly.pdbx_strand_id
1 'polypeptide(L)'
;MKTNFKNKQPIDLLKLTQNLSLAILGSVLSFAAIEVANPARSEAFVIFNRSGSTLEGGSRWDAAPRTIHGRERSLEGGLRYSLQGGSYQAYRDLFTWDIVPSVNEFQNAIEAAFNAWTVVDPVSGLGTDLSFVADLETQVIGTGRGDVHPDGAEIDLFASTNATFWNPGNTSPQGEAFFYYINDTVTLTSGTENYAGSSAIVGADITFNNNAGTVYTLDFFRRLLTHEIGHAIGLGDIEGDISANRFIDDNYDGSTSATANATLSNPIAQLIDPLNPAASPFSLFTVPDQDPGVDTPGVDILMESRGLGIGPGNPVTNLSPLVNDDYAGRQFLYPVFSEPSASEASVNEPTATLGLLALGMIATRLSTQGKKASNRE
;
A
#
# COMPACT_ATOMS: atom_id res chain seq x y z
N MET A 1 -21.24 28.65 -51.45
CA MET A 1 -20.73 28.32 -50.10
C MET A 1 -19.39 27.63 -50.24
N LYS A 2 -18.28 28.24 -49.80
CA LYS A 2 -16.95 27.62 -49.73
C LYS A 2 -16.59 27.47 -48.24
N THR A 3 -16.38 26.25 -47.78
CA THR A 3 -15.99 25.95 -46.41
C THR A 3 -14.48 26.05 -46.25
N ASN A 4 -14.07 26.68 -45.13
CA ASN A 4 -12.70 27.01 -44.79
C ASN A 4 -12.17 25.92 -43.85
N PHE A 5 -11.26 25.06 -44.32
CA PHE A 5 -10.59 24.06 -43.48
C PHE A 5 -9.45 24.73 -42.71
N LYS A 6 -9.59 24.79 -41.38
CA LYS A 6 -8.56 25.30 -40.46
C LYS A 6 -7.40 24.30 -40.34
N ASN A 7 -6.19 24.86 -40.37
CA ASN A 7 -4.90 24.24 -40.05
C ASN A 7 -4.95 23.36 -38.78
N LYS A 8 -4.58 22.08 -38.92
CA LYS A 8 -4.04 21.29 -37.81
C LYS A 8 -2.53 21.54 -37.77
N GLN A 9 -2.02 22.09 -36.67
CA GLN A 9 -0.59 22.15 -36.41
C GLN A 9 -0.06 20.71 -36.22
N PRO A 10 1.09 20.34 -36.81
CA PRO A 10 1.67 19.02 -36.62
C PRO A 10 2.16 18.86 -35.18
N ILE A 11 1.84 17.72 -34.57
CA ILE A 11 2.38 17.32 -33.27
C ILE A 11 3.87 17.06 -33.44
N ASP A 12 4.68 17.81 -32.69
CA ASP A 12 6.13 17.71 -32.68
C ASP A 12 6.57 16.44 -31.92
N LEU A 13 6.60 15.32 -32.65
CA LEU A 13 6.92 13.98 -32.16
C LEU A 13 8.29 13.90 -31.47
N LEU A 14 9.18 14.85 -31.76
CA LEU A 14 10.51 14.96 -31.19
C LEU A 14 10.48 15.45 -29.74
N LYS A 15 9.54 16.34 -29.39
CA LYS A 15 9.33 16.79 -28.00
C LYS A 15 8.67 15.73 -27.13
N LEU A 16 7.81 14.91 -27.72
CA LEU A 16 7.15 13.81 -27.01
C LEU A 16 8.14 12.70 -26.63
N THR A 17 9.09 12.40 -27.51
CA THR A 17 10.12 11.38 -27.27
C THR A 17 11.21 11.85 -26.30
N GLN A 18 11.57 13.13 -26.31
CA GLN A 18 12.54 13.70 -25.34
C GLN A 18 12.00 13.74 -23.91
N ASN A 19 10.70 14.02 -23.71
CA ASN A 19 10.09 14.03 -22.39
C ASN A 19 9.93 12.62 -21.79
N LEU A 20 9.65 11.60 -22.60
CA LEU A 20 9.66 10.19 -22.13
C LEU A 20 11.06 9.72 -21.74
N SER A 21 12.09 10.16 -22.48
CA SER A 21 13.47 9.76 -22.22
C SER A 21 14.01 10.32 -20.90
N LEU A 22 13.59 11.53 -20.51
CA LEU A 22 13.96 12.12 -19.21
C LEU A 22 13.19 11.50 -18.03
N ALA A 23 11.94 11.11 -18.22
CA ALA A 23 11.15 10.42 -17.19
C ALA A 23 11.71 9.01 -16.89
N ILE A 24 12.25 8.33 -17.90
CA ILE A 24 12.87 7.00 -17.75
C ILE A 24 14.32 7.12 -17.25
N LEU A 25 15.05 8.20 -17.55
CA LEU A 25 16.39 8.41 -16.96
C LEU A 25 16.34 8.83 -15.49
N GLY A 26 15.24 9.45 -15.05
CA GLY A 26 15.03 9.82 -13.65
C GLY A 26 14.78 8.63 -12.72
N SER A 27 14.35 7.47 -13.25
CA SER A 27 14.04 6.28 -12.46
C SER A 27 15.18 5.24 -12.38
N VAL A 28 16.29 5.43 -13.09
CA VAL A 28 17.33 4.37 -13.25
C VAL A 28 18.66 4.68 -12.54
N LEU A 29 18.80 5.81 -11.83
CA LEU A 29 20.08 6.22 -11.22
C LEU A 29 20.20 6.06 -9.70
N SER A 30 19.31 5.33 -9.04
CA SER A 30 19.37 5.09 -7.60
C SER A 30 19.51 3.60 -7.24
N PHE A 31 20.46 2.89 -7.86
CA PHE A 31 20.85 1.55 -7.42
C PHE A 31 22.36 1.37 -7.53
N ALA A 32 23.07 1.80 -6.48
CA ALA A 32 24.41 1.29 -6.16
C ALA A 32 24.77 1.62 -4.70
N ALA A 33 24.37 0.74 -3.78
CA ALA A 33 25.13 0.43 -2.58
C ALA A 33 24.62 -0.90 -1.99
N ILE A 34 25.32 -1.99 -2.28
CA ILE A 34 25.28 -3.21 -1.47
C ILE A 34 26.60 -3.23 -0.70
N GLU A 35 26.53 -3.23 0.64
CA GLU A 35 27.36 -4.13 1.45
C GLU A 35 26.85 -4.26 2.90
N VAL A 36 26.25 -5.43 3.16
CA VAL A 36 26.44 -6.37 4.29
C VAL A 36 26.41 -5.86 5.74
N ALA A 37 25.32 -6.18 6.45
CA ALA A 37 25.31 -7.01 7.68
C ALA A 37 23.86 -7.45 8.02
N ASN A 38 23.69 -8.71 8.43
CA ASN A 38 22.48 -9.33 8.98
C ASN A 38 22.91 -10.02 10.31
N PRO A 39 22.09 -10.24 11.36
CA PRO A 39 20.71 -9.83 11.64
C PRO A 39 20.50 -9.17 13.03
N ALA A 40 19.65 -8.13 13.07
CA ALA A 40 18.79 -7.77 14.20
C ALA A 40 17.70 -6.87 13.58
N ARG A 41 16.45 -7.34 13.51
CA ARG A 41 15.38 -6.87 12.63
C ARG A 41 14.00 -6.95 13.32
N SER A 42 13.24 -5.84 13.37
CA SER A 42 11.82 -5.68 13.76
C SER A 42 11.00 -4.61 13.01
N GLU A 43 9.69 -4.87 12.89
CA GLU A 43 8.60 -4.09 12.27
C GLU A 43 7.22 -4.57 12.81
N ALA A 44 6.31 -3.65 13.18
CA ALA A 44 5.13 -3.90 14.01
C ALA A 44 3.77 -3.70 13.31
N PHE A 45 2.88 -4.70 13.35
CA PHE A 45 1.48 -4.53 12.93
C PHE A 45 0.49 -5.32 13.77
N VAL A 46 -0.77 -4.88 13.82
CA VAL A 46 -1.87 -5.60 14.50
C VAL A 46 -2.84 -6.15 13.46
N ILE A 47 -3.41 -7.34 13.72
CA ILE A 47 -4.52 -7.90 12.94
C ILE A 47 -5.72 -8.14 13.85
N PHE A 48 -6.92 -7.87 13.35
CA PHE A 48 -8.15 -8.14 14.10
C PHE A 48 -8.52 -9.62 14.11
N ASN A 49 -9.21 -10.08 15.17
CA ASN A 49 -9.64 -11.48 15.33
C ASN A 49 -8.50 -12.51 15.25
N ARG A 50 -7.33 -12.15 15.78
CA ARG A 50 -6.24 -13.09 16.08
C ARG A 50 -6.65 -14.05 17.20
N SER A 51 -6.27 -15.31 17.10
CA SER A 51 -6.58 -16.34 18.10
C SER A 51 -5.61 -16.30 19.29
N GLY A 52 -6.10 -15.86 20.45
CA GLY A 52 -5.40 -16.00 21.73
C GLY A 52 -3.98 -15.44 21.73
N SER A 53 -2.97 -16.29 21.95
CA SER A 53 -1.54 -15.92 21.99
C SER A 53 -0.76 -16.44 20.77
N THR A 54 -1.43 -16.92 19.73
CA THR A 54 -0.78 -17.37 18.48
C THR A 54 -0.89 -16.30 17.41
N LEU A 55 -0.18 -16.47 16.29
CA LEU A 55 -0.36 -15.64 15.10
C LEU A 55 -1.50 -16.14 14.20
N GLU A 56 -2.22 -17.19 14.62
CA GLU A 56 -3.33 -17.75 13.88
C GLU A 56 -4.54 -16.80 13.90
N GLY A 57 -5.41 -16.97 12.91
CA GLY A 57 -6.58 -16.14 12.71
C GLY A 57 -6.29 -14.87 11.92
N GLY A 58 -7.02 -13.80 12.19
CA GLY A 58 -6.99 -12.59 11.38
C GLY A 58 -8.19 -12.48 10.44
N SER A 59 -8.99 -11.43 10.60
CA SER A 59 -10.03 -11.05 9.64
C SER A 59 -9.42 -10.54 8.35
N ARG A 60 -9.95 -11.00 7.21
CA ARG A 60 -9.53 -10.53 5.89
C ARG A 60 -10.61 -10.75 4.85
N TRP A 61 -10.52 -10.05 3.73
CA TRP A 61 -11.34 -10.32 2.55
C TRP A 61 -10.90 -11.63 1.90
N ASP A 62 -11.87 -12.40 1.39
CA ASP A 62 -11.60 -13.67 0.71
C ASP A 62 -10.97 -13.41 -0.66
N ALA A 63 -9.91 -14.13 -1.04
CA ALA A 63 -9.38 -14.04 -2.40
C ALA A 63 -10.24 -14.80 -3.42
N ALA A 64 -10.97 -15.83 -2.95
CA ALA A 64 -11.88 -16.58 -3.79
C ALA A 64 -13.26 -15.92 -3.84
N PRO A 65 -14.00 -16.06 -4.96
CA PRO A 65 -15.35 -15.51 -5.11
C PRO A 65 -16.25 -15.90 -3.95
N ARG A 66 -16.87 -14.90 -3.32
CA ARG A 66 -17.80 -15.12 -2.20
C ARG A 66 -19.05 -14.30 -2.42
N THR A 67 -20.21 -14.91 -2.21
CA THR A 67 -21.49 -14.21 -2.34
C THR A 67 -22.27 -14.26 -1.04
N ILE A 68 -22.64 -13.10 -0.51
CA ILE A 68 -23.51 -12.92 0.66
C ILE A 68 -24.71 -12.11 0.23
N HIS A 69 -25.92 -12.60 0.52
CA HIS A 69 -27.18 -11.96 0.11
C HIS A 69 -27.29 -11.64 -1.39
N GLY A 70 -26.64 -12.44 -2.24
CA GLY A 70 -26.62 -12.23 -3.70
C GLY A 70 -25.65 -11.15 -4.18
N ARG A 71 -24.77 -10.63 -3.31
CA ARG A 71 -23.71 -9.68 -3.64
C ARG A 71 -22.33 -10.32 -3.47
N GLU A 72 -21.43 -9.97 -4.38
CA GLU A 72 -20.00 -10.29 -4.31
C GLU A 72 -19.39 -9.65 -3.03
N ARG A 73 -18.61 -10.41 -2.26
CA ARG A 73 -17.98 -10.04 -0.98
C ARG A 73 -16.58 -10.65 -0.85
N SER A 74 -15.77 -10.48 -1.87
CA SER A 74 -14.39 -10.97 -1.94
C SER A 74 -13.51 -9.96 -2.67
N LEU A 75 -12.26 -10.35 -2.94
CA LEU A 75 -11.34 -9.56 -3.77
C LEU A 75 -11.62 -9.72 -5.27
N GLU A 76 -12.55 -10.58 -5.69
CA GLU A 76 -12.86 -10.80 -7.10
C GLU A 76 -13.41 -9.53 -7.77
N GLY A 77 -12.62 -8.94 -8.67
CA GLY A 77 -12.99 -7.70 -9.35
C GLY A 77 -12.72 -6.43 -8.55
N GLY A 78 -12.10 -6.56 -7.37
CA GLY A 78 -11.73 -5.48 -6.47
C GLY A 78 -12.85 -5.09 -5.49
N LEU A 79 -12.43 -4.62 -4.31
CA LEU A 79 -13.34 -4.16 -3.27
C LEU A 79 -13.99 -2.85 -3.69
N ARG A 80 -15.32 -2.84 -3.74
CA ARG A 80 -16.06 -1.63 -4.10
C ARG A 80 -16.25 -0.73 -2.90
N TYR A 81 -16.13 0.57 -3.12
CA TYR A 81 -16.46 1.56 -2.11
C TYR A 81 -17.53 2.53 -2.58
N SER A 82 -18.43 2.91 -1.68
CA SER A 82 -19.48 3.89 -1.95
C SER A 82 -19.39 5.08 -0.98
N LEU A 83 -19.95 6.22 -1.38
CA LEU A 83 -19.85 7.48 -0.62
C LEU A 83 -21.24 7.95 -0.21
N GLN A 84 -21.38 8.44 1.03
CA GLN A 84 -22.64 8.99 1.49
C GLN A 84 -23.05 10.18 0.60
N GLY A 85 -24.27 10.10 0.06
CA GLY A 85 -24.78 11.07 -0.92
C GLY A 85 -24.50 10.70 -2.39
N GLY A 86 -23.83 9.57 -2.67
CA GLY A 86 -23.71 8.98 -4.01
C GLY A 86 -22.84 9.76 -4.99
N SER A 87 -22.06 10.73 -4.52
CA SER A 87 -21.10 11.47 -5.36
C SER A 87 -19.99 12.10 -4.52
N TYR A 88 -18.81 12.28 -5.13
CA TYR A 88 -17.70 13.00 -4.50
C TYR A 88 -18.09 14.40 -4.04
N GLN A 89 -18.90 15.12 -4.83
CA GLN A 89 -19.37 16.45 -4.45
C GLN A 89 -20.28 16.39 -3.21
N ALA A 90 -21.30 15.52 -3.23
CA ALA A 90 -22.22 15.40 -2.10
C ALA A 90 -21.49 15.03 -0.82
N TYR A 91 -20.53 14.10 -0.89
CA TYR A 91 -19.75 13.65 0.25
C TYR A 91 -18.80 14.74 0.77
N ARG A 92 -18.05 15.41 -0.13
CA ARG A 92 -17.19 16.55 0.22
C ARG A 92 -17.95 17.64 0.98
N ASP A 93 -19.16 17.94 0.53
CA ASP A 93 -19.99 19.02 1.05
C ASP A 93 -20.60 18.68 2.43
N LEU A 94 -20.40 17.46 2.95
CA LEU A 94 -20.75 17.09 4.33
C LEU A 94 -19.74 17.59 5.37
N PHE A 95 -18.54 18.00 4.95
CA PHE A 95 -17.43 18.36 5.84
C PHE A 95 -17.17 19.87 5.85
N THR A 96 -16.56 20.32 6.95
CA THR A 96 -16.01 21.68 7.04
C THR A 96 -14.52 21.64 6.70
N TRP A 97 -14.09 22.55 5.82
CA TRP A 97 -12.75 22.58 5.27
C TRP A 97 -12.03 23.88 5.64
N ASP A 98 -10.72 23.81 5.84
CA ASP A 98 -9.88 25.01 5.98
C ASP A 98 -9.89 25.82 4.68
N ILE A 99 -9.79 25.11 3.56
CA ILE A 99 -9.91 25.55 2.18
C ILE A 99 -10.75 24.46 1.50
N VAL A 100 -11.95 24.83 1.04
CA VAL A 100 -12.83 23.87 0.35
C VAL A 100 -12.14 23.34 -0.91
N PRO A 101 -11.80 22.04 -0.99
CA PRO A 101 -11.12 21.50 -2.17
C PRO A 101 -12.09 21.49 -3.35
N SER A 102 -11.58 21.57 -4.58
CA SER A 102 -12.41 21.28 -5.75
C SER A 102 -12.88 19.81 -5.72
N VAL A 103 -13.96 19.50 -6.43
CA VAL A 103 -14.49 18.12 -6.49
C VAL A 103 -13.44 17.15 -7.01
N ASN A 104 -12.64 17.57 -8.01
CA ASN A 104 -11.57 16.75 -8.57
C ASN A 104 -10.43 16.51 -7.57
N GLU A 105 -10.02 17.53 -6.79
CA GLU A 105 -9.00 17.36 -5.76
C GLU A 105 -9.48 16.39 -4.66
N PHE A 106 -10.74 16.50 -4.26
CA PHE A 106 -11.34 15.60 -3.28
C PHE A 106 -11.45 14.16 -3.81
N GLN A 107 -11.89 13.98 -5.05
CA GLN A 107 -11.91 12.67 -5.71
C GLN A 107 -10.50 12.06 -5.74
N ASN A 108 -9.50 12.81 -6.22
CA ASN A 108 -8.13 12.32 -6.29
C ASN A 108 -7.58 11.96 -4.90
N ALA A 109 -7.96 12.70 -3.86
CA ALA A 109 -7.55 12.39 -2.49
C ALA A 109 -8.14 11.07 -1.99
N ILE A 110 -9.42 10.80 -2.25
CA ILE A 110 -10.06 9.52 -1.91
C ILE A 110 -9.41 8.37 -2.69
N GLU A 111 -9.26 8.52 -4.01
CA GLU A 111 -8.63 7.49 -4.85
C GLU A 111 -7.18 7.24 -4.43
N ALA A 112 -6.41 8.28 -4.07
CA ALA A 112 -5.06 8.13 -3.56
C ALA A 112 -5.00 7.38 -2.23
N ALA A 113 -5.95 7.60 -1.32
CA ALA A 113 -6.01 6.88 -0.04
C ALA A 113 -6.25 5.38 -0.25
N PHE A 114 -7.17 4.99 -1.14
CA PHE A 114 -7.37 3.58 -1.52
C PHE A 114 -6.16 3.01 -2.25
N ASN A 115 -5.59 3.75 -3.21
CA ASN A 115 -4.45 3.29 -3.99
C ASN A 115 -3.18 3.12 -3.14
N ALA A 116 -3.02 3.82 -2.02
CA ALA A 116 -1.86 3.66 -1.16
C ALA A 116 -1.68 2.19 -0.70
N TRP A 117 -2.77 1.47 -0.47
CA TRP A 117 -2.76 0.06 -0.08
C TRP A 117 -2.47 -0.91 -1.23
N THR A 118 -2.47 -0.44 -2.49
CA THR A 118 -2.17 -1.25 -3.68
C THR A 118 -0.73 -1.07 -4.20
N VAL A 119 0.01 -0.10 -3.63
CA VAL A 119 1.39 0.21 -4.04
C VAL A 119 2.34 -0.96 -3.74
N VAL A 120 3.22 -1.28 -4.68
CA VAL A 120 4.30 -2.24 -4.46
C VAL A 120 5.22 -1.75 -3.34
N ASP A 121 5.51 -2.59 -2.36
CA ASP A 121 6.48 -2.26 -1.31
C ASP A 121 7.82 -1.91 -1.97
N PRO A 122 8.31 -0.67 -1.84
CA PRO A 122 9.53 -0.23 -2.51
C PRO A 122 10.79 -0.92 -2.00
N VAL A 123 10.75 -1.55 -0.81
CA VAL A 123 11.90 -2.21 -0.20
C VAL A 123 11.95 -3.69 -0.57
N SER A 124 10.84 -4.43 -0.38
CA SER A 124 10.80 -5.87 -0.72
C SER A 124 10.46 -6.16 -2.18
N GLY A 125 9.85 -5.21 -2.89
CA GLY A 125 9.31 -5.41 -4.24
C GLY A 125 7.99 -6.21 -4.26
N LEU A 126 7.40 -6.51 -3.10
CA LEU A 126 6.16 -7.27 -3.00
C LEU A 126 4.94 -6.40 -3.36
N GLY A 127 4.17 -6.88 -4.33
CA GLY A 127 2.89 -6.31 -4.72
C GLY A 127 1.74 -6.75 -3.80
N THR A 128 0.53 -6.64 -4.31
CA THR A 128 -0.69 -7.17 -3.69
C THR A 128 -1.77 -7.33 -4.77
N ASP A 129 -2.72 -8.23 -4.54
CA ASP A 129 -3.91 -8.39 -5.39
C ASP A 129 -5.06 -7.48 -4.93
N LEU A 130 -4.88 -6.70 -3.86
CA LEU A 130 -5.84 -5.70 -3.46
C LEU A 130 -6.06 -4.68 -4.59
N SER A 131 -7.33 -4.45 -4.91
CA SER A 131 -7.76 -3.40 -5.81
C SER A 131 -9.07 -2.82 -5.32
N PHE A 132 -9.30 -1.55 -5.63
CA PHE A 132 -10.47 -0.81 -5.15
C PHE A 132 -11.18 -0.13 -6.30
N VAL A 133 -12.50 -0.14 -6.26
CA VAL A 133 -13.34 0.41 -7.33
C VAL A 133 -14.43 1.30 -6.73
N ALA A 134 -14.57 2.54 -7.23
CA ALA A 134 -15.68 3.38 -6.83
C ALA A 134 -17.00 2.80 -7.37
N ASP A 135 -17.97 2.54 -6.49
CA ASP A 135 -19.34 2.17 -6.82
C ASP A 135 -20.30 3.18 -6.16
N LEU A 136 -20.45 4.32 -6.82
CA LEU A 136 -21.29 5.41 -6.34
C LEU A 136 -22.79 5.20 -6.63
N GLU A 137 -23.13 4.14 -7.37
CA GLU A 137 -24.52 3.76 -7.66
C GLU A 137 -25.09 2.89 -6.53
N THR A 138 -24.24 2.07 -5.90
CA THR A 138 -24.62 1.34 -4.69
C THR A 138 -24.87 2.32 -3.55
N GLN A 139 -26.04 2.21 -2.94
CA GLN A 139 -26.41 3.01 -1.79
C GLN A 139 -25.54 2.63 -0.59
N VAL A 140 -25.02 3.65 0.11
CA VAL A 140 -24.46 3.50 1.46
C VAL A 140 -25.54 3.04 2.43
N ILE A 141 -25.32 1.91 3.12
CA ILE A 141 -26.28 1.34 4.08
C ILE A 141 -25.59 1.12 5.43
N GLY A 142 -26.07 1.84 6.44
CA GLY A 142 -25.55 1.72 7.80
C GLY A 142 -25.83 2.98 8.59
N THR A 143 -25.33 3.01 9.82
CA THR A 143 -25.46 4.16 10.74
C THR A 143 -24.16 4.93 10.90
N GLY A 144 -23.05 4.42 10.36
CA GLY A 144 -21.71 4.91 10.64
C GLY A 144 -21.30 4.76 12.10
N ARG A 145 -21.85 3.74 12.80
CA ARG A 145 -21.56 3.44 14.22
C ARG A 145 -21.38 1.95 14.49
N GLY A 146 -20.70 1.24 13.60
CA GLY A 146 -20.41 -0.18 13.76
C GLY A 146 -21.53 -1.16 13.38
N ASP A 147 -22.69 -0.66 12.93
CA ASP A 147 -23.77 -1.49 12.35
C ASP A 147 -23.53 -1.73 10.84
N VAL A 148 -22.38 -2.31 10.51
CA VAL A 148 -21.98 -2.57 9.11
C VAL A 148 -22.99 -3.50 8.44
N HIS A 149 -23.53 -3.08 7.29
CA HIS A 149 -24.59 -3.82 6.61
C HIS A 149 -24.11 -4.48 5.32
N PRO A 150 -24.28 -5.81 5.14
CA PRO A 150 -23.80 -6.52 3.97
C PRO A 150 -24.57 -6.22 2.67
N ASP A 151 -25.46 -5.23 2.64
CA ASP A 151 -26.24 -4.85 1.46
C ASP A 151 -25.74 -3.55 0.80
N GLY A 152 -24.82 -2.83 1.44
CA GLY A 152 -24.12 -1.65 0.88
C GLY A 152 -23.04 -2.04 -0.13
N ALA A 153 -22.05 -1.18 -0.34
CA ALA A 153 -20.81 -1.61 -1.01
C ALA A 153 -19.97 -2.47 -0.04
N GLU A 154 -18.83 -2.98 -0.51
CA GLU A 154 -17.88 -3.70 0.34
C GLU A 154 -17.31 -2.76 1.41
N ILE A 155 -17.09 -1.48 1.05
CA ILE A 155 -16.66 -0.42 1.96
C ILE A 155 -17.56 0.82 1.80
N ASP A 156 -18.35 1.16 2.81
CA ASP A 156 -19.21 2.34 2.79
C ASP A 156 -18.59 3.50 3.56
N LEU A 157 -18.53 4.69 2.94
CA LEU A 157 -17.98 5.90 3.57
C LEU A 157 -19.09 6.82 4.08
N PHE A 158 -19.04 7.11 5.38
CA PHE A 158 -20.00 7.92 6.12
C PHE A 158 -19.38 9.21 6.67
N ALA A 159 -20.23 10.19 6.90
CA ALA A 159 -19.96 11.39 7.65
C ALA A 159 -21.00 11.48 8.79
N SER A 160 -20.54 11.58 10.03
CA SER A 160 -21.42 11.58 11.19
C SER A 160 -21.00 12.59 12.26
N THR A 161 -22.01 13.24 12.87
CA THR A 161 -21.79 14.18 13.99
C THR A 161 -21.65 13.46 15.33
N ASN A 162 -21.87 12.15 15.36
CA ASN A 162 -21.80 11.35 16.58
C ASN A 162 -21.56 9.89 16.21
N ALA A 163 -20.54 9.30 16.81
CA ALA A 163 -20.08 7.94 16.56
C ALA A 163 -19.52 7.32 17.85
N THR A 164 -18.70 6.27 17.75
CA THR A 164 -18.15 5.58 18.93
C THR A 164 -17.11 6.45 19.63
N PHE A 165 -16.22 7.09 18.87
CA PHE A 165 -15.11 7.87 19.42
C PHE A 165 -15.36 9.38 19.52
N TRP A 166 -16.55 9.86 19.10
CA TRP A 166 -16.92 11.27 19.26
C TRP A 166 -18.42 11.49 19.46
N ASN A 167 -18.73 12.62 20.11
CA ASN A 167 -20.09 13.08 20.40
C ASN A 167 -20.42 14.38 19.62
N PRO A 168 -21.70 14.80 19.55
CA PRO A 168 -22.07 16.08 18.95
C PRO A 168 -21.30 17.23 19.59
N GLY A 169 -20.75 18.11 18.74
CA GLY A 169 -19.92 19.25 19.15
C GLY A 169 -18.43 18.94 19.28
N ASN A 170 -17.99 17.70 19.02
CA ASN A 170 -16.56 17.39 18.89
C ASN A 170 -15.95 18.20 17.72
N THR A 171 -14.76 18.77 17.93
CA THR A 171 -14.06 19.64 16.98
C THR A 171 -12.78 19.03 16.39
N SER A 172 -12.45 17.80 16.77
CA SER A 172 -11.25 17.10 16.35
C SER A 172 -11.51 16.31 15.06
N PRO A 173 -10.65 16.45 14.04
CA PRO A 173 -10.64 15.55 12.89
C PRO A 173 -10.38 14.11 13.35
N GLN A 174 -11.36 13.23 13.14
CA GLN A 174 -11.33 11.85 13.62
C GLN A 174 -12.08 10.94 12.65
N GLY A 175 -11.60 9.70 12.56
CA GLY A 175 -12.20 8.62 11.79
C GLY A 175 -12.47 7.44 12.70
N GLU A 176 -13.35 6.55 12.27
CA GLU A 176 -13.47 5.21 12.81
C GLU A 176 -13.94 4.25 11.73
N ALA A 177 -13.38 3.05 11.74
CA ALA A 177 -13.75 1.98 10.83
C ALA A 177 -14.25 0.75 11.60
N PHE A 178 -15.27 0.11 11.05
CA PHE A 178 -15.75 -1.17 11.50
C PHE A 178 -15.87 -2.11 10.31
N PHE A 179 -15.76 -3.39 10.57
CA PHE A 179 -16.11 -4.40 9.57
C PHE A 179 -17.00 -5.47 10.17
N TYR A 180 -17.86 -6.01 9.31
CA TYR A 180 -18.62 -7.20 9.60
C TYR A 180 -17.87 -8.42 9.05
N TYR A 181 -17.70 -9.42 9.90
CA TYR A 181 -17.06 -10.68 9.52
C TYR A 181 -17.97 -11.86 9.88
N ILE A 182 -17.77 -12.95 9.15
CA ILE A 182 -18.38 -14.24 9.45
C ILE A 182 -17.29 -15.22 9.87
N ASN A 183 -17.65 -16.17 10.72
CA ASN A 183 -16.76 -17.23 11.20
C ASN A 183 -16.60 -18.34 10.14
N ASP A 184 -16.12 -17.95 8.97
CA ASP A 184 -15.82 -18.83 7.85
C ASP A 184 -14.40 -18.57 7.36
N THR A 185 -13.74 -19.63 6.92
CA THR A 185 -12.36 -19.55 6.43
C THR A 185 -12.31 -18.89 5.07
N VAL A 186 -11.21 -18.20 4.78
CA VAL A 186 -10.95 -17.60 3.47
C VAL A 186 -9.96 -18.40 2.63
N THR A 187 -9.92 -18.10 1.34
CA THR A 187 -8.76 -18.37 0.48
C THR A 187 -7.80 -17.19 0.57
N LEU A 188 -6.50 -17.45 0.79
CA LEU A 188 -5.47 -16.41 0.73
C LEU A 188 -5.18 -16.01 -0.71
N THR A 189 -4.67 -14.80 -0.93
CA THR A 189 -4.20 -14.32 -2.25
C THR A 189 -3.06 -15.17 -2.82
N SER A 190 -2.33 -15.89 -1.97
CA SER A 190 -1.34 -16.91 -2.38
C SER A 190 -1.96 -18.20 -2.92
N GLY A 191 -3.29 -18.35 -2.84
CA GLY A 191 -4.02 -19.56 -3.27
C GLY A 191 -4.20 -20.62 -2.17
N THR A 192 -3.77 -20.39 -0.93
CA THR A 192 -4.08 -21.30 0.18
C THR A 192 -5.58 -21.23 0.49
N GLU A 193 -6.32 -22.27 0.09
CA GLU A 193 -7.74 -22.41 0.38
C GLU A 193 -8.02 -22.79 1.84
N ASN A 194 -9.20 -22.40 2.35
CA ASN A 194 -9.69 -22.75 3.69
C ASN A 194 -8.69 -22.47 4.82
N TYR A 195 -8.03 -21.29 4.77
CA TYR A 195 -6.98 -20.94 5.71
C TYR A 195 -7.51 -20.95 7.15
N ALA A 196 -7.01 -21.88 7.96
CA ALA A 196 -7.57 -22.19 9.26
C ALA A 196 -7.49 -21.02 10.25
N GLY A 197 -8.53 -20.90 11.08
CA GLY A 197 -8.64 -19.86 12.11
C GLY A 197 -8.99 -18.47 11.58
N SER A 198 -8.96 -18.24 10.27
CA SER A 198 -9.35 -16.96 9.66
C SER A 198 -10.85 -16.69 9.76
N SER A 199 -11.21 -15.42 9.60
CA SER A 199 -12.59 -14.95 9.47
C SER A 199 -12.74 -14.12 8.21
N ALA A 200 -13.77 -14.41 7.41
CA ALA A 200 -14.07 -13.67 6.19
C ALA A 200 -14.75 -12.34 6.52
N ILE A 201 -14.14 -11.22 6.11
CA ILE A 201 -14.80 -9.90 6.06
C ILE A 201 -15.82 -9.92 4.93
N VAL A 202 -17.01 -9.36 5.20
CA VAL A 202 -18.14 -9.33 4.26
C VAL A 202 -18.80 -7.96 4.17
N GLY A 203 -18.14 -6.92 4.69
CA GLY A 203 -18.57 -5.53 4.67
C GLY A 203 -17.70 -4.70 5.62
N ALA A 204 -17.49 -3.44 5.31
CA ALA A 204 -16.86 -2.46 6.18
C ALA A 204 -17.50 -1.08 6.04
N ASP A 205 -17.51 -0.32 7.13
CA ASP A 205 -17.96 1.07 7.16
C ASP A 205 -16.81 1.92 7.69
N ILE A 206 -16.52 3.02 7.00
CA ILE A 206 -15.59 4.06 7.46
C ILE A 206 -16.38 5.32 7.72
N THR A 207 -16.28 5.87 8.93
CA THR A 207 -17.03 7.07 9.33
C THR A 207 -16.09 8.18 9.72
N PHE A 208 -16.35 9.39 9.25
CA PHE A 208 -15.61 10.59 9.65
C PHE A 208 -16.47 11.53 10.48
N ASN A 209 -15.83 12.20 11.44
CA ASN A 209 -16.46 13.24 12.22
C ASN A 209 -16.79 14.46 11.32
N ASN A 210 -18.07 14.80 11.18
CA ASN A 210 -18.51 15.97 10.41
C ASN A 210 -19.24 17.04 11.25
N ASN A 211 -18.97 17.08 12.55
CA ASN A 211 -19.42 18.20 13.39
C ASN A 211 -18.93 19.53 12.82
N ALA A 212 -19.77 20.58 12.92
CA ALA A 212 -19.49 21.88 12.30
C ALA A 212 -18.20 22.57 12.78
N GLY A 213 -17.70 22.22 13.96
CA GLY A 213 -16.43 22.73 14.49
C GLY A 213 -15.20 21.90 14.10
N THR A 214 -15.40 20.77 13.41
CA THR A 214 -14.31 19.91 12.92
C THR A 214 -13.88 20.37 11.54
N VAL A 215 -12.68 20.93 11.45
CA VAL A 215 -12.13 21.50 10.21
C VAL A 215 -11.03 20.60 9.67
N TYR A 216 -11.19 20.12 8.44
CA TYR A 216 -10.19 19.30 7.75
C TYR A 216 -9.33 20.14 6.80
N THR A 217 -8.06 19.75 6.68
CA THR A 217 -7.29 19.98 5.45
C THR A 217 -7.44 18.77 4.54
N LEU A 218 -7.28 18.94 3.22
CA LEU A 218 -7.40 17.82 2.28
C LEU A 218 -6.34 16.72 2.54
N ASP A 219 -5.10 17.11 2.86
CA ASP A 219 -4.03 16.16 3.11
C ASP A 219 -4.26 15.34 4.39
N PHE A 220 -4.77 15.98 5.44
CA PHE A 220 -5.10 15.26 6.68
C PHE A 220 -6.27 14.31 6.47
N PHE A 221 -7.33 14.75 5.78
CA PHE A 221 -8.46 13.88 5.43
C PHE A 221 -8.00 12.64 4.65
N ARG A 222 -7.14 12.81 3.63
CA ARG A 222 -6.54 11.70 2.88
C ARG A 222 -5.76 10.76 3.80
N ARG A 223 -4.89 11.31 4.65
CA ARG A 223 -4.04 10.51 5.55
C ARG A 223 -4.90 9.67 6.50
N LEU A 224 -5.88 10.30 7.15
CA LEU A 224 -6.81 9.62 8.03
C LEU A 224 -7.62 8.56 7.27
N LEU A 225 -8.13 8.85 6.08
CA LEU A 225 -8.80 7.83 5.26
C LEU A 225 -7.89 6.65 4.91
N THR A 226 -6.61 6.92 4.63
CA THR A 226 -5.65 5.84 4.35
C THR A 226 -5.51 4.92 5.57
N HIS A 227 -5.44 5.48 6.77
CA HIS A 227 -5.42 4.72 8.03
C HIS A 227 -6.70 3.89 8.23
N GLU A 228 -7.88 4.49 8.08
CA GLU A 228 -9.17 3.78 8.24
C GLU A 228 -9.38 2.66 7.22
N ILE A 229 -8.81 2.79 6.01
CA ILE A 229 -8.83 1.69 5.02
C ILE A 229 -8.01 0.50 5.52
N GLY A 230 -6.92 0.73 6.27
CA GLY A 230 -6.15 -0.32 6.95
C GLY A 230 -7.04 -1.19 7.84
N HIS A 231 -7.93 -0.57 8.62
CA HIS A 231 -8.93 -1.29 9.41
C HIS A 231 -9.96 -2.02 8.54
N ALA A 232 -10.46 -1.38 7.49
CA ALA A 232 -11.43 -1.99 6.58
C ALA A 232 -10.87 -3.24 5.86
N ILE A 233 -9.53 -3.36 5.75
CA ILE A 233 -8.86 -4.55 5.23
C ILE A 233 -8.36 -5.51 6.32
N GLY A 234 -8.58 -5.22 7.61
CA GLY A 234 -8.35 -6.15 8.72
C GLY A 234 -7.15 -5.85 9.63
N LEU A 235 -6.43 -4.75 9.43
CA LEU A 235 -5.36 -4.30 10.32
C LEU A 235 -5.92 -3.57 11.53
N GLY A 236 -5.33 -3.76 12.71
CA GLY A 236 -5.69 -3.00 13.91
C GLY A 236 -4.71 -1.88 14.21
N ASP A 237 -5.10 -1.04 15.17
CA ASP A 237 -4.22 -0.02 15.76
C ASP A 237 -3.07 -0.65 16.54
N ILE A 238 -1.91 0.00 16.51
CA ILE A 238 -0.71 -0.46 17.21
C ILE A 238 -0.80 -0.20 18.72
N GLU A 239 -1.54 0.82 19.16
CA GLU A 239 -1.58 1.18 20.57
C GLU A 239 -2.42 0.18 21.39
N GLY A 240 -1.81 -0.39 22.42
CA GLY A 240 -2.41 -1.42 23.27
C GLY A 240 -3.60 -0.97 24.13
N ASP A 241 -3.84 0.35 24.24
CA ASP A 241 -4.98 0.91 24.97
C ASP A 241 -6.23 1.06 24.09
N ILE A 242 -6.06 1.11 22.77
CA ILE A 242 -7.13 1.19 21.77
C ILE A 242 -7.39 -0.21 21.21
N SER A 243 -6.34 -0.96 20.87
CA SER A 243 -6.45 -2.37 20.53
C SER A 243 -5.94 -3.22 21.70
N ALA A 244 -6.80 -4.05 22.30
CA ALA A 244 -6.36 -5.03 23.30
C ALA A 244 -5.44 -6.13 22.70
N ASN A 245 -5.08 -5.99 21.43
CA ASN A 245 -4.26 -6.92 20.69
C ASN A 245 -2.78 -6.61 20.90
N ARG A 246 -1.99 -7.67 20.77
CA ARG A 246 -0.54 -7.58 20.77
C ARG A 246 -0.10 -7.42 19.32
N PHE A 247 0.78 -6.48 19.05
CA PHE A 247 1.32 -6.30 17.72
C PHE A 247 2.32 -7.42 17.39
N ILE A 248 2.40 -7.70 16.10
CA ILE A 248 3.15 -8.77 15.46
C ILE A 248 4.40 -8.16 14.86
N ASP A 249 5.54 -8.77 15.17
CA ASP A 249 6.85 -8.27 14.78
C ASP A 249 7.90 -9.41 14.87
N ASP A 250 9.04 -9.39 14.16
CA ASP A 250 10.13 -10.35 14.36
C ASP A 250 11.03 -10.06 15.58
N ASN A 251 11.30 -8.81 15.99
CA ASN A 251 12.26 -8.57 17.09
C ASN A 251 12.12 -7.32 17.99
N TYR A 252 10.93 -6.70 18.08
CA TYR A 252 10.74 -5.42 18.75
C TYR A 252 11.52 -5.17 20.03
N ASP A 253 12.23 -4.03 20.05
CA ASP A 253 12.98 -3.52 21.19
C ASP A 253 12.70 -2.02 21.44
N GLY A 254 11.61 -1.74 22.15
CA GLY A 254 11.24 -0.42 22.67
C GLY A 254 12.08 0.09 23.85
N SER A 255 13.19 -0.58 24.23
CA SER A 255 13.97 -0.16 25.41
C SER A 255 14.59 1.23 25.29
N THR A 256 14.88 1.67 24.06
CA THR A 256 15.37 3.01 23.73
C THR A 256 14.79 3.45 22.39
N SER A 257 14.75 4.77 22.13
CA SER A 257 14.38 5.26 20.80
C SER A 257 15.31 4.76 19.68
N ALA A 258 16.60 4.58 19.97
CA ALA A 258 17.55 4.10 18.97
C ALA A 258 17.28 2.65 18.56
N THR A 259 17.00 1.79 19.54
CA THR A 259 16.63 0.40 19.28
C THR A 259 15.26 0.36 18.60
N ALA A 260 14.27 1.09 19.10
CA ALA A 260 12.94 1.14 18.50
C ALA A 260 12.94 1.57 17.04
N ASN A 261 13.68 2.64 16.69
CA ASN A 261 13.83 3.05 15.29
C ASN A 261 14.49 1.94 14.47
N ALA A 262 15.57 1.35 14.96
CA ALA A 262 16.25 0.26 14.28
C ALA A 262 15.37 -0.99 14.11
N THR A 263 14.43 -1.20 15.03
CA THR A 263 13.47 -2.30 15.13
C THR A 263 12.07 -1.90 14.68
N LEU A 264 11.81 -0.79 14.01
CA LEU A 264 10.44 -0.51 13.50
C LEU A 264 10.52 0.06 12.07
N SER A 265 11.65 -0.20 11.42
CA SER A 265 11.96 0.36 10.12
C SER A 265 12.75 -0.59 9.21
N ASN A 266 12.89 -1.87 9.57
CA ASN A 266 13.70 -2.83 8.81
C ASN A 266 12.87 -3.86 8.03
N PRO A 267 12.95 -3.98 6.70
CA PRO A 267 11.94 -4.71 5.92
C PRO A 267 11.67 -6.18 6.37
N ILE A 268 10.44 -6.47 6.81
CA ILE A 268 9.98 -7.81 7.24
C ILE A 268 8.92 -8.41 6.33
N ALA A 269 8.34 -7.64 5.41
CA ALA A 269 7.27 -8.12 4.52
C ALA A 269 7.66 -9.42 3.76
N GLN A 270 8.94 -9.55 3.40
CA GLN A 270 9.53 -10.74 2.75
C GLN A 270 9.70 -11.97 3.65
N LEU A 271 9.58 -11.81 4.97
CA LEU A 271 9.69 -12.91 5.94
C LEU A 271 8.36 -13.65 6.11
N ILE A 272 7.27 -13.10 5.58
CA ILE A 272 5.95 -13.69 5.66
C ILE A 272 5.92 -14.96 4.80
N ASP A 273 5.60 -16.08 5.43
CA ASP A 273 5.29 -17.31 4.71
C ASP A 273 3.96 -17.11 3.96
N PRO A 274 3.99 -17.06 2.61
CA PRO A 274 2.80 -16.72 1.86
C PRO A 274 1.73 -17.83 1.94
N LEU A 275 2.13 -19.07 2.22
CA LEU A 275 1.21 -20.19 2.34
C LEU A 275 0.61 -20.30 3.75
N ASN A 276 1.34 -19.85 4.76
CA ASN A 276 0.91 -19.85 6.14
C ASN A 276 1.48 -18.65 6.91
N PRO A 277 0.88 -17.46 6.81
CA PRO A 277 1.37 -16.26 7.49
C PRO A 277 1.59 -16.45 8.99
N ALA A 278 0.78 -17.29 9.67
CA ALA A 278 0.92 -17.57 11.09
C ALA A 278 2.18 -18.39 11.45
N ALA A 279 2.83 -19.06 10.49
CA ALA A 279 4.09 -19.77 10.66
C ALA A 279 5.33 -18.89 10.38
N SER A 280 5.13 -17.63 9.99
CA SER A 280 6.21 -16.66 9.80
C SER A 280 7.00 -16.47 11.11
N PRO A 281 8.28 -16.07 11.06
CA PRO A 281 9.17 -15.99 12.23
C PRO A 281 8.89 -14.78 13.12
N PHE A 282 7.61 -14.50 13.40
CA PHE A 282 7.17 -13.36 14.19
C PHE A 282 6.78 -13.77 15.61
N SER A 283 6.77 -12.78 16.48
CA SER A 283 6.40 -12.83 17.88
C SER A 283 5.36 -11.77 18.17
N LEU A 284 4.72 -11.91 19.32
CA LEU A 284 3.75 -10.95 19.82
C LEU A 284 4.39 -10.11 20.90
N PHE A 285 4.25 -8.80 20.76
CA PHE A 285 4.82 -7.82 21.67
C PHE A 285 3.70 -6.94 22.26
N THR A 286 4.02 -6.26 23.35
CA THR A 286 3.09 -5.35 24.00
C THR A 286 3.76 -3.99 24.06
N VAL A 287 3.23 -3.02 23.31
CA VAL A 287 3.61 -1.61 23.41
C VAL A 287 2.72 -0.97 24.48
N PRO A 288 3.26 -0.49 25.60
CA PRO A 288 2.49 0.35 26.52
C PRO A 288 2.12 1.68 25.85
N ASP A 289 1.03 2.29 26.32
CA ASP A 289 0.72 3.68 25.97
C ASP A 289 1.93 4.59 26.30
N GLN A 290 2.34 5.45 25.37
CA GLN A 290 3.55 6.30 25.44
C GLN A 290 4.87 5.53 25.44
N ASP A 291 4.91 4.35 24.83
CA ASP A 291 6.19 3.70 24.57
C ASP A 291 7.06 4.65 23.74
N PRO A 292 8.23 5.06 24.28
CA PRO A 292 9.10 6.01 23.60
C PRO A 292 9.59 5.49 22.26
N GLY A 293 9.45 4.19 21.98
CA GLY A 293 9.81 3.52 20.75
C GLY A 293 8.88 3.78 19.59
N VAL A 294 7.55 3.71 19.79
CA VAL A 294 6.59 4.03 18.72
C VAL A 294 6.47 5.54 18.49
N ASP A 295 6.67 6.35 19.55
CA ASP A 295 6.76 7.81 19.46
C ASP A 295 8.15 8.29 18.98
N THR A 296 9.04 7.38 18.60
CA THR A 296 10.41 7.74 18.20
C THR A 296 10.42 8.49 16.87
N PRO A 297 11.12 9.62 16.76
CA PRO A 297 11.32 10.28 15.47
C PRO A 297 11.89 9.34 14.40
N GLY A 298 11.16 9.18 13.29
CA GLY A 298 11.50 8.28 12.18
C GLY A 298 10.76 6.94 12.21
N VAL A 299 10.05 6.64 13.29
CA VAL A 299 9.03 5.57 13.33
C VAL A 299 7.71 6.23 12.93
N ASP A 300 7.35 6.05 11.67
CA ASP A 300 6.26 6.79 11.02
C ASP A 300 5.14 5.83 10.56
N ILE A 301 4.72 4.92 11.45
CA ILE A 301 3.79 3.82 11.13
C ILE A 301 2.37 4.35 10.90
N LEU A 302 1.76 4.06 9.76
CA LEU A 302 0.44 4.60 9.43
C LEU A 302 -0.63 4.11 10.39
N MET A 303 -0.56 2.85 10.82
CA MET A 303 -1.54 2.23 11.74
C MET A 303 -1.36 2.62 13.23
N GLU A 304 -0.61 3.68 13.50
CA GLU A 304 -0.58 4.38 14.79
C GLU A 304 -1.72 5.42 14.80
N SER A 305 -2.66 5.29 15.74
CA SER A 305 -3.98 5.97 15.68
C SER A 305 -3.96 7.46 16.05
N ARG A 306 -2.92 7.95 16.75
CA ARG A 306 -2.90 9.31 17.30
C ARG A 306 -2.07 10.28 16.45
N GLY A 307 -1.01 9.80 15.83
CA GLY A 307 -0.11 10.53 14.93
C GLY A 307 -0.26 10.13 13.45
N LEU A 308 -0.90 9.00 13.12
CA LEU A 308 -1.16 8.53 11.74
C LEU A 308 0.13 8.38 10.92
N GLY A 309 1.22 8.02 11.60
CA GLY A 309 2.56 7.93 11.01
C GLY A 309 3.04 9.27 10.45
N ILE A 310 2.53 10.42 10.92
CA ILE A 310 2.95 11.72 10.42
C ILE A 310 4.25 12.14 11.12
N GLY A 311 5.33 12.11 10.36
CA GLY A 311 6.65 12.50 10.84
C GLY A 311 7.50 13.19 9.76
N PRO A 312 8.76 13.53 10.08
CA PRO A 312 9.70 14.10 9.12
C PRO A 312 10.00 13.19 7.92
N GLY A 313 9.96 11.86 8.11
CA GLY A 313 10.16 10.87 7.05
C GLY A 313 8.91 10.60 6.22
N ASN A 314 7.74 10.79 6.83
CA ASN A 314 6.43 10.54 6.23
C ASN A 314 5.47 11.73 6.45
N PRO A 315 5.71 12.88 5.80
CA PRO A 315 4.88 14.07 6.00
C PRO A 315 3.43 13.83 5.59
N VAL A 316 2.49 14.61 6.14
CA VAL A 316 1.04 14.50 5.82
C VAL A 316 0.74 14.63 4.32
N THR A 317 1.61 15.32 3.57
CA THR A 317 1.54 15.48 2.11
C THR A 317 1.98 14.25 1.32
N ASN A 318 2.58 13.23 1.97
CA ASN A 318 2.96 11.98 1.32
C ASN A 318 1.71 11.21 0.86
N LEU A 319 1.65 10.90 -0.44
CA LEU A 319 0.55 10.19 -1.09
C LEU A 319 0.62 8.67 -0.90
N SER A 320 1.79 8.14 -0.51
CA SER A 320 2.01 6.72 -0.24
C SER A 320 2.63 6.58 1.13
N PRO A 321 1.83 6.72 2.20
CA PRO A 321 2.35 6.83 3.55
C PRO A 321 2.59 5.51 4.26
N LEU A 322 2.33 4.39 3.59
CA LEU A 322 2.68 3.08 4.12
C LEU A 322 4.20 3.04 4.31
N VAL A 323 4.61 2.67 5.51
CA VAL A 323 5.99 2.26 5.79
C VAL A 323 6.04 0.75 5.87
N ASN A 324 7.23 0.22 6.07
CA ASN A 324 7.49 -1.21 5.93
C ASN A 324 6.56 -2.09 6.81
N ASP A 325 6.25 -1.65 8.03
CA ASP A 325 5.35 -2.34 8.97
C ASP A 325 3.92 -2.45 8.40
N ASP A 326 3.44 -1.39 7.74
CA ASP A 326 2.14 -1.38 7.07
C ASP A 326 2.14 -2.35 5.87
N TYR A 327 3.25 -2.41 5.12
CA TYR A 327 3.43 -3.38 4.04
C TYR A 327 3.51 -4.81 4.56
N ALA A 328 4.16 -5.05 5.69
CA ALA A 328 4.21 -6.35 6.35
C ALA A 328 2.82 -6.79 6.83
N GLY A 329 2.08 -5.90 7.48
CA GLY A 329 0.69 -6.16 7.88
C GLY A 329 -0.18 -6.51 6.68
N ARG A 330 -0.06 -5.74 5.59
CA ARG A 330 -0.75 -6.05 4.33
C ARG A 330 -0.36 -7.43 3.81
N GLN A 331 0.92 -7.76 3.74
CA GLN A 331 1.37 -9.08 3.26
C GLN A 331 0.95 -10.22 4.18
N PHE A 332 0.76 -9.97 5.46
CA PHE A 332 0.33 -11.00 6.39
C PHE A 332 -1.14 -11.38 6.13
N LEU A 333 -1.96 -10.38 5.78
CA LEU A 333 -3.37 -10.58 5.45
C LEU A 333 -3.56 -11.05 4.01
N TYR A 334 -2.78 -10.50 3.07
CA TYR A 334 -2.90 -10.68 1.63
C TYR A 334 -1.55 -11.10 1.02
N PRO A 335 -1.02 -12.28 1.40
CA PRO A 335 0.30 -12.71 0.96
C PRO A 335 0.35 -12.95 -0.55
N VAL A 336 1.45 -12.53 -1.16
CA VAL A 336 1.81 -12.92 -2.53
C VAL A 336 3.17 -13.60 -2.53
N PHE A 337 3.41 -14.47 -3.50
CA PHE A 337 4.75 -15.01 -3.69
C PHE A 337 5.68 -13.90 -4.20
N SER A 338 6.90 -13.86 -3.67
CA SER A 338 7.97 -13.11 -4.32
C SER A 338 8.21 -13.73 -5.69
N GLU A 339 7.75 -13.08 -6.76
CA GLU A 339 8.18 -13.43 -8.11
C GLU A 339 9.71 -13.28 -8.14
N PRO A 340 10.48 -14.33 -8.51
CA PRO A 340 11.91 -14.20 -8.65
C PRO A 340 12.16 -13.11 -9.70
N SER A 341 12.79 -12.01 -9.29
CA SER A 341 12.96 -10.87 -10.20
C SER A 341 13.63 -11.38 -11.48
N ALA A 342 13.02 -11.08 -12.63
CA ALA A 342 13.56 -11.49 -13.93
C ALA A 342 14.98 -10.93 -14.20
N SER A 343 15.49 -10.05 -13.33
CA SER A 343 16.86 -9.55 -13.37
C SER A 343 17.92 -10.55 -12.87
N GLU A 344 17.53 -11.59 -12.11
CA GLU A 344 18.44 -12.68 -11.70
C GLU A 344 18.41 -13.90 -12.63
N ALA A 345 17.44 -13.98 -13.55
CA ALA A 345 17.41 -15.00 -14.61
C ALA A 345 18.43 -14.75 -15.74
N SER A 346 19.29 -13.73 -15.59
CA SER A 346 20.40 -13.39 -16.49
C SER A 346 21.77 -13.72 -15.87
N VAL A 347 21.89 -14.83 -15.14
CA VAL A 347 23.21 -15.39 -14.81
C VAL A 347 23.72 -16.23 -15.98
N ASN A 348 24.54 -15.61 -16.82
CA ASN A 348 25.66 -16.20 -17.55
C ASN A 348 25.45 -17.60 -18.18
N GLU A 349 24.76 -17.66 -19.31
CA GLU A 349 25.22 -18.55 -20.39
C GLU A 349 26.45 -17.87 -21.00
N PRO A 350 27.66 -18.46 -20.95
CA PRO A 350 28.83 -17.85 -21.55
C PRO A 350 28.60 -17.84 -23.06
N THR A 351 28.30 -16.66 -23.61
CA THR A 351 28.36 -16.39 -25.05
C THR A 351 29.82 -16.33 -25.52
N ALA A 352 30.64 -17.29 -25.07
CA ALA A 352 32.05 -17.46 -25.38
C ALA A 352 32.28 -18.60 -26.39
N THR A 353 31.33 -18.86 -27.29
CA THR A 353 31.50 -19.91 -28.32
C THR A 353 31.15 -19.47 -29.75
N LEU A 354 30.76 -18.21 -29.98
CA LEU A 354 30.53 -17.67 -31.33
C LEU A 354 31.37 -16.42 -31.68
N GLY A 355 32.16 -15.90 -30.74
CA GLY A 355 33.06 -14.75 -30.94
C GLY A 355 34.47 -15.08 -31.43
N LEU A 356 34.90 -16.36 -31.45
CA LEU A 356 36.26 -16.76 -31.87
C LEU A 356 36.40 -17.13 -33.35
N LEU A 357 35.32 -17.11 -34.14
CA LEU A 357 35.36 -17.35 -35.59
C LEU A 357 35.36 -16.06 -36.42
N ALA A 358 35.08 -14.89 -35.82
CA ALA A 358 35.01 -13.62 -36.53
C ALA A 358 36.34 -12.82 -36.56
N LEU A 359 37.33 -13.16 -35.73
CA LEU A 359 38.68 -12.55 -35.77
C LEU A 359 39.68 -13.29 -36.66
N GLY A 360 39.30 -14.44 -37.24
CA GLY A 360 40.18 -15.25 -38.10
C GLY A 360 40.18 -14.89 -39.59
N MET A 361 39.29 -14.00 -40.06
CA MET A 361 39.15 -13.70 -41.50
C MET A 361 39.46 -12.25 -41.91
N ILE A 362 40.02 -11.43 -41.02
CA ILE A 362 40.47 -10.06 -41.34
C ILE A 362 42.00 -9.95 -41.47
N ALA A 363 42.75 -11.04 -41.25
CA ALA A 363 44.22 -11.06 -41.31
C ALA A 363 44.84 -11.58 -42.64
N THR A 364 44.10 -11.58 -43.75
CA THR A 364 44.62 -12.01 -45.08
C THR A 364 44.32 -11.05 -46.23
N ARG A 365 44.21 -9.74 -45.97
CA ARG A 365 44.29 -8.71 -47.02
C ARG A 365 44.99 -7.44 -46.56
N LEU A 366 46.30 -7.53 -46.32
CA LEU A 366 47.23 -6.40 -46.36
C LEU A 366 48.66 -6.92 -46.55
N SER A 367 48.94 -7.45 -47.73
CA SER A 367 50.30 -7.65 -48.22
C SER A 367 50.27 -7.63 -49.74
N THR A 368 50.42 -6.42 -50.30
CA THR A 368 51.07 -6.14 -51.59
C THR A 368 50.87 -4.66 -51.92
N GLN A 369 51.74 -3.79 -51.40
CA GLN A 369 52.14 -2.56 -52.10
C GLN A 369 53.38 -1.96 -51.43
N GLY A 370 54.41 -1.65 -52.22
CA GLY A 370 55.43 -0.67 -51.84
C GLY A 370 56.88 -1.17 -51.71
N LYS A 371 57.43 -1.87 -52.72
CA LYS A 371 58.88 -2.02 -52.87
C LYS A 371 59.40 -0.88 -53.77
N LYS A 372 59.93 0.20 -53.20
CA LYS A 372 60.82 1.18 -53.89
C LYS A 372 61.57 2.09 -52.91
N ALA A 373 62.85 1.78 -52.72
CA ALA A 373 63.94 2.70 -52.36
C ALA A 373 65.22 2.04 -52.91
N SER A 374 65.83 2.58 -53.98
CA SER A 374 66.92 3.56 -53.92
C SER A 374 68.17 3.01 -53.21
N ASN A 375 69.12 2.50 -54.00
CA ASN A 375 70.53 2.55 -53.65
C ASN A 375 71.27 3.24 -54.81
N ARG A 376 71.96 4.34 -54.47
CA ARG A 376 73.11 4.87 -55.19
C ARG A 376 74.31 4.01 -54.83
N GLU A 377 74.95 3.44 -55.83
CA GLU A 377 76.36 3.68 -56.19
C GLU A 377 76.55 3.30 -57.67
#